data_AF-A0A9X0I771-F1
#
_entry.id   AF-A0A9X0I771-F1
#
_cell.length_a   1.000
_cell.length_b   1.000
_cell.length_c   1.000
_cell.angle_alpha   90.00
_cell.angle_beta   90.00
_cell.angle_gamma   90.00
#
_symmetry.space_group_name_H-M   'P 1'
#
loop_
_entity.id
_entity.type
_entity.pdbx_description
1 polymer ?
#
loop_
_entity_poly.entity_id
_entity_poly.type
_entity_poly.pdbx_seq_one_letter_code
_entity_poly.pdbx_strand_id
1 'polypeptide(L)'
;MLDPRRHYASLRLVALLPLVLFLPAVIAFFVDPDVAWGEYLGVFFHLSILFLVSRLPAAPWAKAAGYGWVTLDVLAGILMINAVEYDTAWAVRLGGHVLAGVWIVASSLVSHSWPVRVVGVLTGLWLAGYSFVGTVLAEEFLRPAGILILAWFALLGIFHRDEPGHPATPTSLSPA
;
A
#
# COMPACT_ATOMS: atom_id res chain seq x y z
N MET A 1 1.79 -26.52 1.36
CA MET A 1 0.56 -25.72 1.16
C MET A 1 0.50 -24.70 2.29
N LEU A 2 0.42 -23.40 1.98
CA LEU A 2 0.35 -22.36 3.02
C LEU A 2 -1.07 -22.38 3.62
N ASP A 3 -1.15 -22.42 4.95
CA ASP A 3 -2.41 -22.39 5.69
C ASP A 3 -2.87 -20.92 5.81
N PRO A 4 -4.01 -20.54 5.22
CA PRO A 4 -4.52 -19.17 5.27
C PRO A 4 -4.88 -18.70 6.69
N ARG A 5 -4.98 -19.62 7.66
CA ARG A 5 -5.24 -19.31 9.08
C ARG A 5 -3.96 -19.08 9.88
N ARG A 6 -2.78 -19.37 9.33
CA ARG A 6 -1.49 -19.14 10.02
C ARG A 6 -0.86 -17.82 9.60
N HIS A 7 -0.48 -17.01 10.58
CA HIS A 7 0.35 -15.84 10.35
C HIS A 7 1.81 -16.28 10.29
N TYR A 8 2.39 -16.34 9.09
CA TYR A 8 3.80 -16.72 8.88
C TYR A 8 4.78 -15.58 9.16
N ALA A 9 4.29 -14.34 9.24
CA ALA A 9 5.04 -13.13 9.52
C ALA A 9 4.24 -12.22 10.46
N SER A 10 4.93 -11.50 11.34
CA SER A 10 4.30 -10.47 12.18
C SER A 10 3.84 -9.29 11.33
N LEU A 11 2.80 -8.57 11.77
CA LEU A 11 2.36 -7.39 11.03
C LEU A 11 3.44 -6.32 10.96
N ARG A 12 4.26 -6.20 12.00
CA ARG A 12 5.42 -5.30 12.01
C ARG A 12 6.38 -5.59 10.85
N LEU A 13 6.70 -6.87 10.60
CA LEU A 13 7.52 -7.24 9.45
C LEU A 13 6.81 -6.91 8.13
N VAL A 14 5.52 -7.21 8.04
CA VAL A 14 4.68 -6.92 6.87
C VAL A 14 4.57 -5.41 6.58
N ALA A 15 4.67 -4.55 7.59
CA ALA A 15 4.66 -3.10 7.42
C ALA A 15 6.06 -2.51 7.16
N LEU A 16 7.12 -3.10 7.72
CA LEU A 16 8.49 -2.62 7.51
C LEU A 16 9.06 -3.03 6.14
N LEU A 17 8.66 -4.18 5.60
CA LEU A 17 9.10 -4.62 4.29
C LEU A 17 8.78 -3.60 3.17
N PRO A 18 7.53 -3.13 2.99
CA PRO A 18 7.22 -2.11 1.99
C PRO A 18 7.97 -0.80 2.24
N LEU A 19 8.16 -0.41 3.51
CA LEU A 19 8.95 0.78 3.85
C LEU A 19 10.40 0.68 3.34
N VAL A 20 11.06 -0.45 3.57
CA VAL A 20 12.45 -0.67 3.13
C VAL A 20 12.55 -0.71 1.61
N LEU A 21 11.57 -1.30 0.93
CA LEU A 21 11.56 -1.38 -0.54
C LEU A 21 11.23 -0.02 -1.19
N PHE A 22 10.36 0.77 -0.56
CA PHE A 22 9.91 2.04 -1.13
C PHE A 22 10.86 3.20 -0.85
N LEU A 23 11.59 3.18 0.27
CA LEU A 23 12.49 4.27 0.64
C LEU A 23 13.52 4.61 -0.47
N PRO A 24 14.23 3.63 -1.08
CA PRO A 24 15.12 3.92 -2.20
C PRO A 24 14.41 4.49 -3.43
N ALA A 25 13.20 4.02 -3.73
CA ALA A 25 12.39 4.52 -4.84
C ALA A 25 11.95 5.98 -4.61
N VAL A 26 11.57 6.32 -3.37
CA VAL A 26 11.30 7.71 -3.00
C VAL A 26 12.57 8.55 -3.16
N ILE A 27 13.73 8.12 -2.65
CA ILE A 27 14.99 8.85 -2.81
C ILE A 27 15.31 9.10 -4.30
N ALA A 28 15.17 8.08 -5.14
CA ALA A 28 15.35 8.21 -6.59
C ALA A 28 14.43 9.29 -7.17
N PHE A 29 13.15 9.30 -6.81
CA PHE A 29 12.19 10.30 -7.30
C PHE A 29 12.56 11.76 -6.95
N PHE A 30 13.40 11.99 -5.94
CA PHE A 30 13.93 13.32 -5.59
C PHE A 30 15.28 13.64 -6.23
N VAL A 31 16.09 12.65 -6.55
CA VAL A 31 17.50 12.85 -6.93
C VAL A 31 17.78 12.49 -8.39
N ASP A 32 17.20 11.40 -8.87
CA ASP A 32 17.34 10.89 -10.23
C ASP A 32 16.12 9.98 -10.56
N PRO A 33 15.04 10.54 -11.13
CA PRO A 33 13.82 9.78 -11.41
C PRO A 33 13.97 8.74 -12.53
N ASP A 34 15.03 8.85 -13.35
CA ASP A 34 15.23 8.03 -14.55
C ASP A 34 16.12 6.79 -14.30
N VAL A 35 16.45 6.49 -13.04
CA VAL A 35 17.28 5.33 -12.69
C VAL A 35 16.63 4.02 -13.15
N ALA A 36 17.36 3.23 -13.95
CA ALA A 36 16.85 1.99 -14.56
C ALA A 36 16.34 0.94 -13.56
N TRP A 37 16.80 0.97 -12.30
CA TRP A 37 16.35 0.04 -11.26
C TRP A 37 15.11 0.51 -10.49
N GLY A 38 14.71 1.78 -10.64
CA GLY A 38 13.63 2.40 -9.86
C GLY A 38 12.32 1.65 -9.98
N GLU A 39 11.94 1.31 -11.21
CA GLU A 39 10.70 0.58 -11.50
C GLU A 39 10.69 -0.84 -10.94
N TYR A 40 11.83 -1.55 -10.96
CA TYR A 40 11.93 -2.89 -10.37
C TYR A 40 11.68 -2.85 -8.87
N LEU A 41 12.29 -1.90 -8.15
CA LEU A 41 12.03 -1.73 -6.72
C LEU A 41 10.59 -1.30 -6.46
N GLY A 42 10.02 -0.44 -7.31
CA GLY A 42 8.60 -0.08 -7.28
C GLY A 42 7.70 -1.31 -7.39
N VAL A 43 7.96 -2.22 -8.32
CA VAL A 43 7.19 -3.48 -8.47
C VAL A 43 7.30 -4.35 -7.22
N PHE A 44 8.51 -4.56 -6.68
CA PHE A 44 8.69 -5.36 -5.46
C PHE A 44 8.01 -4.71 -4.24
N PHE A 45 8.06 -3.39 -4.15
CA PHE A 45 7.31 -2.63 -3.15
C PHE A 45 5.81 -2.97 -3.23
N HIS A 46 5.17 -2.82 -4.39
CA HIS A 46 3.74 -3.10 -4.53
C HIS A 46 3.40 -4.57 -4.24
N LEU A 47 4.22 -5.52 -4.67
CA LEU A 47 4.02 -6.93 -4.33
C LEU A 47 4.07 -7.18 -2.82
N SER A 48 4.92 -6.47 -2.09
CA SER A 48 4.96 -6.58 -0.62
C SER A 48 3.70 -6.03 0.06
N ILE A 49 3.01 -5.08 -0.58
CA ILE A 49 1.76 -4.51 -0.08
C ILE A 49 0.62 -5.53 -0.07
N LEU A 50 0.65 -6.58 -0.89
CA LEU A 50 -0.36 -7.65 -0.85
C LEU A 50 -0.52 -8.22 0.56
N PHE A 51 0.59 -8.43 1.26
CA PHE A 51 0.58 -8.90 2.63
C PHE A 51 -0.10 -7.88 3.54
N LEU A 52 0.19 -6.59 3.38
CA LEU A 52 -0.40 -5.55 4.20
C LEU A 52 -1.92 -5.39 3.96
N VAL A 53 -2.36 -5.44 2.70
CA VAL A 53 -3.79 -5.42 2.32
C VAL A 53 -4.56 -6.57 2.97
N SER A 54 -3.96 -7.77 2.99
CA SER A 54 -4.60 -8.93 3.60
C SER A 54 -4.79 -8.76 5.11
N ARG A 55 -3.83 -8.09 5.78
CA ARG A 55 -3.73 -8.04 7.24
C ARG A 55 -4.43 -6.83 7.86
N LEU A 56 -4.40 -5.66 7.22
CA LEU A 56 -5.01 -4.47 7.81
C LEU A 56 -6.53 -4.62 7.88
N PRO A 57 -7.17 -4.24 9.01
CA PRO A 57 -8.62 -4.15 9.09
C PRO A 57 -9.15 -3.14 8.05
N ALA A 58 -10.12 -3.57 7.25
CA ALA A 58 -10.86 -2.71 6.33
C ALA A 58 -12.11 -3.46 5.85
N ALA A 59 -13.10 -2.72 5.35
CA ALA A 59 -14.25 -3.35 4.70
C ALA A 59 -13.82 -4.19 3.48
N PRO A 60 -14.56 -5.26 3.11
CA PRO A 60 -14.16 -6.14 2.00
C PRO A 60 -13.94 -5.42 0.67
N TRP A 61 -14.79 -4.45 0.34
CA TRP A 61 -14.66 -3.64 -0.89
C TRP A 61 -13.39 -2.77 -0.87
N ALA A 62 -12.96 -2.30 0.29
CA ALA A 62 -11.74 -1.52 0.43
C ALA A 62 -10.50 -2.40 0.29
N LYS A 63 -10.54 -3.65 0.79
CA LYS A 63 -9.47 -4.63 0.52
C LYS A 63 -9.39 -4.98 -0.97
N ALA A 64 -10.54 -5.14 -1.64
CA ALA A 64 -10.58 -5.33 -3.08
C ALA A 64 -9.94 -4.16 -3.83
N ALA A 65 -10.20 -2.91 -3.42
CA ALA A 65 -9.49 -1.74 -3.94
C ALA A 65 -7.98 -1.82 -3.68
N GLY A 66 -7.55 -2.21 -2.47
CA GLY A 66 -6.13 -2.39 -2.16
C GLY A 66 -5.42 -3.42 -3.05
N TYR A 67 -6.07 -4.55 -3.34
CA TYR A 67 -5.54 -5.53 -4.29
C TYR A 67 -5.55 -5.02 -5.74
N GLY A 68 -6.59 -4.27 -6.12
CA GLY A 68 -6.67 -3.62 -7.42
C GLY A 68 -5.56 -2.59 -7.63
N TRP A 69 -5.27 -1.77 -6.63
CA TRP A 69 -4.13 -0.85 -6.63
C TRP A 69 -2.83 -1.58 -6.93
N VAL A 70 -2.50 -2.60 -6.12
CA VAL A 70 -1.26 -3.36 -6.31
C VAL A 70 -1.19 -3.95 -7.71
N THR A 71 -2.30 -4.48 -8.22
CA THR A 71 -2.34 -5.06 -9.57
C THR A 71 -2.03 -4.02 -10.64
N LEU A 72 -2.65 -2.84 -10.58
CA LEU A 72 -2.45 -1.77 -11.56
C LEU A 72 -1.05 -1.16 -11.48
N ASP A 73 -0.50 -0.96 -10.28
CA ASP A 73 0.84 -0.36 -10.15
C ASP A 73 1.96 -1.36 -10.49
N VAL A 74 1.74 -2.66 -10.27
CA VAL A 74 2.62 -3.70 -10.83
C VAL A 74 2.53 -3.69 -12.36
N LEU A 75 1.33 -3.63 -12.94
CA LEU A 75 1.16 -3.53 -14.39
C LEU A 75 1.87 -2.29 -14.94
N ALA A 76 1.65 -1.11 -14.34
CA ALA A 76 2.30 0.14 -14.74
C ALA A 76 3.83 0.01 -14.70
N GLY A 77 4.39 -0.56 -13.63
CA GLY A 77 5.83 -0.82 -13.54
C GLY A 77 6.33 -1.76 -14.63
N ILE A 78 5.60 -2.84 -14.93
CA ILE A 78 5.95 -3.76 -16.03
C ILE A 78 5.89 -3.06 -17.39
N LEU A 79 4.91 -2.19 -17.63
CA LEU A 79 4.82 -1.39 -18.87
C LEU A 79 6.03 -0.46 -19.01
N MET A 80 6.41 0.25 -17.95
CA MET A 80 7.60 1.11 -17.93
C MET A 80 8.89 0.33 -18.18
N ILE A 81 9.07 -0.83 -17.51
CA ILE A 81 10.22 -1.72 -17.71
C ILE A 81 10.34 -2.18 -19.17
N ASN A 82 9.22 -2.38 -19.85
CA ASN A 82 9.17 -2.80 -21.25
C ASN A 82 9.12 -1.63 -22.24
N ALA A 83 9.45 -0.42 -21.80
CA ALA A 83 9.50 0.80 -22.62
C ALA A 83 8.19 1.08 -23.38
N VAL A 84 7.05 0.74 -22.78
CA VAL A 84 5.75 1.26 -23.22
C VAL A 84 5.72 2.76 -22.95
N GLU A 85 5.02 3.52 -23.81
CA GLU A 85 4.92 4.97 -23.70
C GLU A 85 4.55 5.42 -22.28
N TYR A 86 5.30 6.42 -21.79
CA TYR A 86 5.21 6.92 -20.42
C TYR A 86 3.78 7.29 -20.05
N ASP A 87 3.11 8.09 -20.88
CA ASP A 87 1.74 8.56 -20.61
C ASP A 87 0.73 7.41 -20.50
N THR A 88 0.93 6.34 -21.27
CA THR A 88 0.08 5.13 -21.18
C THR A 88 0.29 4.41 -19.86
N ALA A 89 1.54 4.15 -19.48
CA ALA A 89 1.86 3.49 -18.22
C ALA A 89 1.51 4.35 -17.00
N TRP A 90 1.68 5.66 -17.11
CA TRP A 90 1.34 6.64 -16.09
C TRP A 90 -0.17 6.72 -15.85
N ALA A 91 -0.98 6.73 -16.91
CA ALA A 91 -2.45 6.70 -16.76
C ALA A 91 -2.93 5.46 -16.00
N VAL A 92 -2.32 4.29 -16.25
CA VAL A 92 -2.60 3.05 -15.48
C VAL A 92 -2.24 3.25 -14.01
N ARG A 93 -1.08 3.84 -13.72
CA ARG A 93 -0.62 4.13 -12.35
C ARG A 93 -1.54 5.09 -11.60
N LEU A 94 -2.02 6.15 -12.26
CA LEU A 94 -2.99 7.06 -11.66
C LEU A 94 -4.33 6.36 -11.36
N GLY A 95 -4.76 5.42 -12.20
CA GLY A 95 -5.88 4.54 -11.87
C GLY A 95 -5.62 3.70 -10.62
N GLY A 96 -4.41 3.16 -10.47
CA GLY A 96 -3.95 2.47 -9.27
C GLY A 96 -3.98 3.35 -8.02
N HIS A 97 -3.47 4.58 -8.11
CA HIS A 97 -3.45 5.56 -7.02
C HIS A 97 -4.84 5.90 -6.44
N VAL A 98 -5.88 5.93 -7.27
CA VAL A 98 -7.26 6.12 -6.78
C VAL A 98 -7.67 4.95 -5.89
N LEU A 99 -7.42 3.72 -6.34
CA LEU A 99 -7.71 2.51 -5.56
C LEU A 99 -6.84 2.44 -4.28
N ALA A 100 -5.60 2.90 -4.36
CA ALA A 100 -4.68 3.02 -3.23
C ALA A 100 -5.28 3.93 -2.16
N GLY A 101 -5.70 5.13 -2.56
CA GLY A 101 -6.27 6.12 -1.65
C GLY A 101 -7.52 5.60 -0.95
N VAL A 102 -8.40 4.90 -1.68
CA VAL A 102 -9.57 4.24 -1.12
C VAL A 102 -9.19 3.25 -0.01
N TRP A 103 -8.24 2.36 -0.28
CA TRP A 103 -7.81 1.36 0.69
C TRP A 103 -7.09 1.97 1.90
N ILE A 104 -6.16 2.91 1.66
CA ILE A 104 -5.39 3.58 2.72
C ILE A 104 -6.34 4.36 3.64
N VAL A 105 -7.27 5.15 3.10
CA VAL A 105 -8.24 5.91 3.90
C VAL A 105 -9.11 4.96 4.73
N ALA A 106 -9.72 3.95 4.09
CA ALA A 106 -10.62 3.04 4.78
C ALA A 106 -9.91 2.25 5.90
N SER A 107 -8.71 1.74 5.65
CA SER A 107 -7.91 1.02 6.67
C SER A 107 -7.41 1.93 7.79
N SER A 108 -7.13 3.19 7.48
CA SER A 108 -6.68 4.18 8.47
C SER A 108 -7.80 4.66 9.39
N LEU A 109 -9.03 4.80 8.88
CA LEU A 109 -10.19 5.24 9.66
C LEU A 109 -10.60 4.26 10.76
N VAL A 110 -10.35 2.96 10.56
CA VAL A 110 -10.62 1.90 11.55
C VAL A 110 -9.44 1.64 12.49
N SER A 111 -8.33 2.35 12.32
CA SER A 111 -7.17 2.24 13.22
C SER A 111 -7.46 2.90 14.58
N HIS A 112 -7.10 2.21 15.66
CA HIS A 112 -7.15 2.76 17.02
C HIS A 112 -6.07 3.84 17.28
N SER A 113 -5.04 3.90 16.44
CA SER A 113 -3.92 4.82 16.60
C SER A 113 -4.19 6.13 15.84
N TRP A 114 -4.33 7.24 16.59
CA TRP A 114 -4.64 8.54 15.97
C TRP A 114 -3.59 9.02 14.95
N PRO A 115 -2.26 8.85 15.16
CA PRO A 115 -1.27 9.26 14.16
C PRO A 115 -1.38 8.45 12.88
N VAL A 116 -1.57 7.12 12.99
CA VAL A 116 -1.78 6.23 11.83
C VAL A 116 -3.00 6.69 11.04
N ARG A 117 -4.10 7.01 11.73
CA ARG A 117 -5.34 7.47 11.12
C ARG A 117 -5.15 8.78 10.36
N VAL A 118 -4.59 9.81 11.01
CA VAL A 118 -4.43 11.14 10.40
C VAL A 118 -3.48 11.08 9.20
N VAL A 119 -2.29 10.50 9.38
CA VAL A 119 -1.30 10.41 8.29
C VAL A 119 -1.85 9.58 7.14
N GLY A 120 -2.50 8.45 7.43
CA GLY A 120 -3.08 7.60 6.39
C GLY A 120 -4.20 8.28 5.62
N VAL A 121 -5.13 8.98 6.29
CA VAL A 121 -6.20 9.72 5.61
C VAL A 121 -5.61 10.80 4.69
N LEU A 122 -4.65 11.60 5.19
CA LEU A 122 -3.98 12.61 4.37
C LEU A 122 -3.24 11.98 3.19
N THR A 123 -2.53 10.88 3.42
CA THR A 123 -1.81 10.13 2.37
C THR A 123 -2.76 9.68 1.26
N GLY A 124 -3.84 8.99 1.62
CA GLY A 124 -4.75 8.41 0.65
C GLY A 124 -5.53 9.47 -0.12
N LEU A 125 -5.96 10.55 0.54
CA LEU A 125 -6.62 11.67 -0.11
C LEU A 125 -5.69 12.41 -1.08
N TRP A 126 -4.43 12.63 -0.69
CA TRP A 126 -3.46 13.31 -1.55
C TRP A 126 -3.15 12.48 -2.80
N LEU A 127 -2.88 11.19 -2.61
CA LEU A 127 -2.53 10.26 -3.68
C LEU A 127 -3.68 10.09 -4.69
N ALA A 128 -4.89 9.82 -4.20
CA ALA A 128 -6.07 9.72 -5.06
C ALA A 128 -6.45 11.08 -5.67
N GLY A 129 -6.37 12.16 -4.89
CA GLY A 129 -6.70 13.51 -5.34
C GLY A 129 -5.82 13.97 -6.50
N TYR A 130 -4.51 13.75 -6.42
CA TYR A 130 -3.59 14.05 -7.52
C TYR A 130 -4.00 13.34 -8.81
N SER A 131 -4.52 12.12 -8.73
CA SER A 131 -4.90 11.32 -9.90
C SER A 131 -6.00 11.96 -10.76
N PHE A 132 -6.80 12.86 -10.19
CA PHE A 132 -7.82 13.62 -10.92
C PHE A 132 -7.30 14.93 -11.53
N VAL A 133 -6.11 15.38 -11.13
CA VAL A 133 -5.52 16.66 -11.54
C VAL A 133 -4.11 16.51 -12.12
N GLY A 134 -3.62 15.27 -12.30
CA GLY A 134 -2.27 15.00 -12.77
C GLY A 134 -2.00 15.45 -14.20
N THR A 135 -3.06 15.73 -14.99
CA THR A 135 -2.93 16.32 -16.33
C THR A 135 -2.68 17.84 -16.30
N VAL A 136 -2.92 18.50 -15.16
CA VAL A 136 -2.75 19.95 -14.99
C VAL A 136 -1.65 20.31 -13.99
N LEU A 137 -1.28 19.39 -13.09
CA LEU A 137 -0.22 19.58 -12.11
C LEU A 137 0.99 18.71 -12.44
N ALA A 138 2.19 19.29 -12.30
CA ALA A 138 3.45 18.55 -12.44
C ALA A 138 3.54 17.38 -11.45
N GLU A 139 4.30 16.35 -11.81
CA GLU A 139 4.50 15.16 -10.97
C GLU A 139 5.15 15.45 -9.62
N GLU A 140 5.87 16.57 -9.51
CA GLU A 140 6.46 16.99 -8.25
C GLU A 140 5.42 17.17 -7.14
N PHE A 141 4.17 17.45 -7.48
CA PHE A 141 3.07 17.53 -6.53
C PHE A 141 2.68 16.17 -5.92
N LEU A 142 3.17 15.04 -6.46
CA LEU A 142 3.06 13.72 -5.84
C LEU A 142 4.15 13.44 -4.80
N ARG A 143 5.27 14.16 -4.81
CA ARG A 143 6.38 13.95 -3.86
C ARG A 143 5.93 13.90 -2.39
N PRO A 144 5.01 14.77 -1.91
CA PRO A 144 4.47 14.66 -0.56
C PRO A 144 3.81 13.32 -0.26
N ALA A 145 3.09 12.72 -1.22
CA ALA A 145 2.46 11.41 -1.03
C ALA A 145 3.50 10.32 -0.75
N GLY A 146 4.64 10.33 -1.45
CA GLY A 146 5.74 9.40 -1.21
C GLY A 146 6.27 9.47 0.24
N ILE A 147 6.51 10.69 0.74
CA ILE A 147 6.94 10.91 2.13
C ILE A 147 5.87 10.44 3.12
N LEU A 148 4.60 10.81 2.87
CA LEU A 148 3.48 10.46 3.74
C LEU A 148 3.24 8.94 3.79
N ILE A 149 3.39 8.22 2.68
CA ILE A 149 3.33 6.75 2.63
C ILE A 149 4.40 6.13 3.52
N LEU A 150 5.66 6.60 3.42
CA LEU A 150 6.75 6.10 4.26
C LEU A 150 6.47 6.34 5.75
N ALA A 151 6.00 7.54 6.09
CA ALA A 151 5.60 7.88 7.45
C ALA A 151 4.45 6.98 7.92
N TRP A 152 3.45 6.72 7.08
CA TRP A 152 2.33 5.86 7.40
C TRP A 152 2.77 4.41 7.68
N PHE A 153 3.64 3.83 6.84
CA PHE A 153 4.19 2.49 7.11
C PHE A 153 5.01 2.43 8.40
N ALA A 154 5.83 3.46 8.67
CA ALA A 154 6.59 3.52 9.91
C ALA A 154 5.64 3.55 11.13
N LEU A 155 4.60 4.37 11.07
CA LEU A 155 3.58 4.46 12.12
C LEU A 155 2.81 3.15 12.30
N LEU A 156 2.46 2.46 11.21
CA LEU A 156 1.86 1.12 11.28
C LEU A 156 2.80 0.13 11.98
N GLY A 157 4.09 0.12 11.63
CA GLY A 157 5.08 -0.76 12.24
C GLY A 157 5.36 -0.46 13.72
N ILE A 158 5.14 0.78 14.18
CA ILE A 158 5.35 1.21 15.57
C ILE A 158 4.10 1.00 16.42
N PHE A 159 2.92 1.38 15.92
CA PHE A 159 1.71 1.50 16.73
C PHE A 159 0.70 0.38 16.53
N HIS A 160 0.79 -0.40 15.45
CA HIS A 160 -0.16 -1.49 15.24
C HIS A 160 0.23 -2.69 16.13
N ARG A 161 -0.73 -3.14 16.93
CA ARG A 161 -0.60 -4.35 17.75
C ARG A 161 -1.37 -5.46 17.06
N ASP A 162 -0.72 -6.60 16.82
CA ASP A 162 -1.43 -7.81 16.41
C ASP A 162 -2.46 -8.13 17.50
N GLU A 163 -3.76 -8.11 17.17
CA GLU A 163 -4.76 -8.64 18.10
C GLU A 163 -4.45 -10.13 18.33
N PRO A 164 -4.51 -10.62 19.58
CA PRO A 164 -4.38 -12.05 19.85
C PRO A 164 -5.42 -12.77 18.99
N GLY A 165 -4.95 -13.69 18.14
CA GLY A 165 -5.84 -14.46 17.28
C GLY A 165 -6.98 -15.02 18.11
N HIS A 166 -8.22 -14.84 17.63
CA HIS A 166 -9.42 -15.34 18.29
C HIS A 166 -9.15 -16.81 18.69
N PRO A 167 -9.18 -17.17 19.98
CA PRO A 167 -8.99 -18.56 20.37
C PRO A 167 -10.01 -19.38 19.60
N ALA A 168 -9.55 -20.48 18.98
CA ALA A 168 -10.42 -21.39 18.26
C ALA A 168 -11.64 -21.67 19.15
N THR A 169 -12.83 -21.38 18.64
CA THR A 169 -14.08 -21.63 19.35
C THR A 169 -14.02 -23.07 19.87
N PRO A 170 -14.15 -23.31 21.19
CA PRO A 170 -14.16 -24.65 21.72
C PRO A 170 -15.24 -25.41 20.96
N THR A 171 -14.84 -26.52 20.33
CA THR A 171 -15.78 -27.44 19.69
C THR A 171 -16.73 -27.85 20.81
N SER A 172 -17.96 -27.33 20.80
CA SER A 172 -18.96 -27.75 21.75
C SER A 172 -19.19 -29.22 21.49
N LEU A 173 -18.63 -30.08 22.35
CA LEU A 173 -19.05 -31.46 22.45
C LEU A 173 -20.55 -31.42 22.73
N SER A 174 -21.35 -31.82 21.74
CA SER A 174 -22.78 -32.04 21.94
C SER A 174 -22.97 -33.02 23.10
N PRO A 175 -23.84 -32.72 24.07
CA PRO A 175 -24.17 -33.69 25.10
C PRO A 175 -25.10 -34.78 24.54
N ALA A 176 -24.65 -36.03 24.74
CA ALA A 176 -25.35 -37.32 24.71
C ALA A 176 -26.18 -37.70 23.47
#